data_AF-A0A7G9LNQ7-F1
#
_entry.id   AF-A0A7G9LNQ7-F1
#
_cell.length_a   1.000
_cell.length_b   1.000
_cell.length_c   1.000
_cell.angle_alpha   90.00
_cell.angle_beta   90.00
_cell.angle_gamma   90.00
#
_symmetry.space_group_name_H-M   'P 1'
#
loop_
_entity.id
_entity.type
_entity.pdbx_description
1 polymer ?
#
loop_
_entity_poly.entity_id
_entity_poly.type
_entity_poly.pdbx_seq_one_letter_code
_entity_poly.pdbx_strand_id
1 'polypeptide(L)'
;MEKYQPEGKFIHLGDKQTYEKIINTTGMFKLIPQTISGKVKLGQNWTEERYNSVINHLKRRSTKQDLDTVKRMEQFSLNCYSN
;
A
#
# COMPACT_ATOMS: atom_id res chain seq x y z
N MET A 1 -4.48 -13.67 -11.33
CA MET A 1 -3.20 -14.12 -10.74
C MET A 1 -1.98 -13.62 -11.49
N GLU A 2 -2.12 -13.14 -12.73
CA GLU A 2 -1.04 -12.57 -13.54
C GLU A 2 -0.20 -11.51 -12.79
N LYS A 3 -0.84 -10.58 -12.08
CA LYS A 3 -0.19 -9.59 -11.20
C LYS A 3 0.84 -10.17 -10.21
N TYR A 4 0.64 -11.41 -9.76
CA TYR A 4 1.48 -12.08 -8.76
C TYR A 4 2.40 -13.14 -9.36
N GLN A 5 2.33 -13.38 -10.68
CA GLN A 5 3.22 -14.32 -11.35
C GLN A 5 4.51 -13.59 -11.82
N PRO A 6 5.66 -14.28 -11.85
CA PRO A 6 6.90 -13.71 -12.38
C PRO A 6 6.75 -13.33 -13.86
N GLU A 7 7.36 -12.22 -14.26
CA GLU A 7 7.36 -11.77 -15.64
C GLU A 7 7.93 -12.86 -16.58
N GLY A 8 7.24 -13.11 -17.70
CA GLY A 8 7.61 -14.11 -18.69
C GLY A 8 7.32 -15.58 -18.32
N LYS A 9 6.78 -15.86 -17.13
CA LYS A 9 6.41 -17.22 -16.68
C LYS A 9 4.92 -17.37 -16.43
N PHE A 10 4.11 -16.70 -17.25
CA PHE A 10 2.67 -16.76 -17.10
C PHE A 10 2.14 -18.16 -17.45
N ILE A 11 1.45 -18.80 -16.50
CA ILE A 11 0.79 -20.09 -16.70
C ILE A 11 -0.71 -19.85 -16.62
N HIS A 12 -1.42 -20.16 -17.71
CA HIS A 12 -2.88 -20.07 -17.72
C HIS A 12 -3.49 -21.18 -16.87
N LEU A 13 -4.58 -20.84 -16.17
CA LEU A 13 -5.32 -21.77 -15.32
C LEU A 13 -5.96 -22.93 -16.11
N GLY A 14 -6.33 -22.70 -17.38
CA GLY A 14 -6.94 -23.70 -18.25
C GLY A 14 -5.98 -24.79 -18.73
N ASP A 15 -4.67 -24.60 -18.59
CA ASP A 15 -3.67 -25.50 -19.16
C ASP A 15 -3.42 -26.75 -18.30
N LYS A 16 -4.01 -26.85 -17.10
CA LYS A 16 -3.77 -27.95 -16.16
C LYS A 16 -5.02 -28.41 -15.43
N GLN A 17 -5.39 -29.69 -15.65
CA GLN A 17 -6.41 -30.42 -14.87
C GLN A 17 -6.15 -30.40 -13.35
N THR A 18 -4.89 -30.22 -12.92
CA THR A 18 -4.50 -30.17 -11.50
C THR A 18 -5.27 -29.13 -10.69
N TYR A 19 -5.75 -28.05 -11.31
CA TYR A 19 -6.44 -26.96 -10.60
C TYR A 19 -7.94 -27.19 -10.39
N GLU A 20 -8.57 -28.14 -11.08
CA GLU A 20 -10.02 -28.35 -11.06
C GLU A 20 -10.56 -28.60 -9.65
N LYS A 21 -9.88 -29.45 -8.87
CA LYS A 21 -10.28 -29.76 -7.48
C LYS A 21 -10.27 -28.52 -6.58
N ILE A 22 -9.28 -27.65 -6.75
CA ILE A 22 -9.13 -26.44 -5.94
C ILE A 22 -10.16 -25.40 -6.38
N ILE A 23 -10.37 -25.23 -7.69
CA ILE A 23 -11.37 -24.32 -8.25
C ILE A 23 -12.77 -24.69 -7.74
N ASN A 24 -13.14 -25.97 -7.83
CA ASN A 24 -14.47 -26.44 -7.42
C ASN A 24 -14.73 -26.30 -5.90
N THR A 25 -13.67 -26.27 -5.09
CA THR A 25 -13.79 -26.09 -3.63
C THR A 25 -13.74 -24.61 -3.21
N THR A 26 -13.38 -23.70 -4.13
CA THR A 26 -13.19 -22.28 -3.81
C THR A 26 -14.45 -21.46 -4.04
N GLY A 27 -14.96 -20.80 -3.00
CA GLY A 27 -16.01 -19.79 -3.13
C GLY A 27 -15.46 -18.48 -3.69
N MET A 28 -16.06 -17.97 -4.77
CA MET A 28 -15.69 -16.68 -5.37
C MET A 28 -16.76 -15.63 -5.09
N PHE A 29 -16.34 -14.50 -4.51
CA PHE A 29 -17.22 -13.38 -4.20
C PHE A 29 -16.71 -12.10 -4.84
N LYS A 30 -17.64 -11.30 -5.38
CA LYS A 30 -17.35 -9.96 -5.88
C LYS A 30 -17.81 -8.94 -4.84
N LEU A 31 -16.86 -8.19 -4.30
CA LEU A 31 -17.18 -7.02 -3.47
C LEU A 31 -17.45 -5.83 -4.39
N ILE A 32 -18.66 -5.28 -4.32
CA ILE A 32 -19.04 -4.03 -5.00
C ILE A 32 -19.09 -2.95 -3.92
N PRO A 33 -18.00 -2.20 -3.67
CA PRO A 33 -17.99 -1.18 -2.64
C PRO A 33 -18.95 -0.05 -3.04
N GLN A 34 -19.93 0.23 -2.18
CA GLN A 34 -20.81 1.39 -2.34
C GLN A 34 -20.09 2.68 -1.97
N THR A 35 -19.20 2.60 -0.99
CA THR A 35 -18.38 3.71 -0.53
C THR A 35 -16.96 3.22 -0.23
N ILE A 36 -15.99 4.10 -0.46
CA ILE A 36 -14.59 3.87 -0.08
C ILE A 36 -14.19 5.06 0.78
N SER A 37 -13.72 4.78 2.00
CA SER A 37 -13.17 5.79 2.89
C SER A 37 -11.85 5.31 3.46
N GLY A 38 -11.02 6.26 3.89
CA GLY A 38 -9.71 5.98 4.46
C GLY A 38 -9.27 7.10 5.38
N LYS A 39 -8.38 6.76 6.32
CA LYS A 39 -7.81 7.72 7.27
C LYS A 39 -6.31 7.79 7.07
N VAL A 40 -5.80 8.99 6.87
CA VAL A 40 -4.37 9.25 6.74
C VAL A 40 -3.91 10.07 7.95
N LYS A 41 -2.82 9.63 8.60
CA LYS A 41 -2.22 10.31 9.76
C LYS A 41 -0.73 10.52 9.51
N LEU A 42 -0.39 11.72 9.06
CA LEU A 42 0.95 12.12 8.62
C LEU A 42 1.46 13.35 9.38
N GLY A 43 0.95 13.57 10.60
CA GLY A 43 1.35 14.72 11.43
C GLY A 43 0.63 16.02 11.12
N GLN A 44 -0.54 15.96 10.46
CA GLN A 44 -1.29 17.14 9.99
C GLN A 44 -1.63 18.18 11.06
N ASN A 45 -1.69 17.75 12.33
CA ASN A 45 -2.07 18.59 13.47
C ASN A 45 -0.92 18.74 14.48
N TRP A 46 0.32 18.44 14.08
CA TRP A 46 1.48 18.56 14.94
C TRP A 46 2.10 19.96 14.85
N THR A 47 2.78 20.36 15.91
CA THR A 47 3.70 21.50 15.85
C THR A 47 4.90 21.16 14.97
N GLU A 48 5.52 22.19 14.41
CA GLU A 48 6.72 22.04 13.57
C GLU A 48 7.85 21.32 14.32
N GLU A 49 8.08 21.67 15.59
CA GLU A 49 9.08 21.02 16.45
C GLU A 49 8.85 19.51 16.55
N ARG A 50 7.60 19.10 16.81
CA ARG A 50 7.23 17.69 16.90
C ARG A 50 7.39 16.98 15.56
N TYR A 51 6.96 17.62 14.47
CA TYR A 51 7.10 17.08 13.12
C TYR A 51 8.56 16.80 12.79
N ASN A 52 9.43 17.79 12.97
CA ASN A 52 10.86 17.68 12.68
C ASN A 52 11.56 16.62 13.54
N SER A 53 11.23 16.55 14.83
CA SER A 53 11.77 15.53 15.73
C SER A 53 11.44 14.11 15.26
N VAL A 54 10.19 13.87 14.85
CA VAL A 54 9.75 12.55 14.35
C VAL A 54 10.41 12.21 13.01
N ILE A 55 10.48 13.15 12.06
CA ILE A 55 11.15 12.92 10.77
C ILE A 55 12.62 12.55 10.98
N ASN A 56 13.33 13.25 11.86
CA ASN A 56 14.73 12.94 12.16
C ASN A 56 14.89 11.55 12.77
N HIS A 57 13.98 11.16 13.66
CA HIS A 57 14.00 9.82 14.24
C HIS A 57 13.76 8.72 13.19
N LEU A 58 12.80 8.93 12.29
CA LEU A 58 12.49 8.00 11.20
C LEU A 58 13.67 7.88 10.22
N LYS A 59 14.26 9.02 9.82
CA LYS A 59 15.46 9.06 8.96
C LYS A 59 16.69 8.41 9.61
N ARG A 60 16.80 8.42 10.94
CA ARG A 60 17.89 7.73 11.65
C ARG A 60 17.67 6.21 11.69
N ARG A 61 16.43 5.76 11.86
CA ARG A 61 16.08 4.33 11.92
C ARG A 61 16.15 3.64 10.55
N SER A 62 15.83 4.36 9.47
CA SER A 62 16.10 3.95 8.08
C SER A 62 15.52 2.61 7.63
N THR A 63 14.43 2.13 8.24
CA THR A 63 13.74 0.96 7.66
C THR A 63 13.04 1.37 6.36
N LYS A 64 12.72 0.39 5.50
CA LYS A 64 11.95 0.64 4.26
C LYS A 64 10.62 1.36 4.55
N GLN A 65 9.96 0.98 5.65
CA GLN A 65 8.70 1.59 6.07
C GLN A 65 8.91 3.03 6.58
N ASP A 66 10.01 3.30 7.29
CA ASP A 66 10.33 4.65 7.76
C ASP A 66 10.55 5.60 6.60
N LEU A 67 11.33 5.19 5.62
CA LEU A 67 11.62 5.99 4.43
C LEU A 67 10.35 6.25 3.60
N ASP A 68 9.48 5.26 3.44
CA ASP A 68 8.18 5.45 2.78
C ASP A 68 7.28 6.39 3.58
N THR A 69 7.28 6.29 4.91
CA THR A 69 6.51 7.18 5.79
C THR A 69 7.00 8.62 5.71
N VAL A 70 8.31 8.85 5.81
CA VAL A 70 8.95 10.17 5.66
C VAL A 70 8.58 10.79 4.31
N LYS A 71 8.72 10.02 3.22
CA LYS A 71 8.34 10.48 1.88
C LYS A 71 6.89 10.94 1.82
N ARG A 72 5.96 10.16 2.39
CA ARG A 72 4.52 10.51 2.42
C ARG A 72 4.24 11.74 3.28
N MET A 73 4.90 11.86 4.43
CA MET A 73 4.75 13.04 5.30
C MET A 73 5.23 14.31 4.60
N GLU A 74 6.41 14.27 3.97
CA GLU A 74 6.97 15.39 3.20
C GLU A 74 6.09 15.76 2.00
N GLN A 75 5.60 14.78 1.23
CA GLN A 75 4.66 15.00 0.13
C GLN A 75 3.34 15.64 0.59
N PHE A 76 2.81 15.18 1.72
CA PHE A 76 1.58 15.74 2.28
C PHE A 76 1.77 17.20 2.70
N SER A 77 2.90 17.53 3.33
CA SER A 77 3.22 18.90 3.74
C SER A 77 3.29 19.85 2.55
N LEU A 78 3.96 19.47 1.45
CA LEU A 78 4.11 20.33 0.26
C LEU A 78 2.77 20.69 -0.40
N ASN A 79 1.84 19.74 -0.46
CA ASN A 79 0.53 19.93 -1.08
C ASN A 79 -0.37 20.91 -0.29
N CYS A 80 -0.11 21.14 1.00
CA CYS A 80 -0.87 22.07 1.82
C CYS A 80 -0.44 23.54 1.66
N TYR A 81 0.75 23.80 1.11
CA TYR A 81 1.29 25.16 0.88
C TYR A 81 1.25 25.59 -0.60
N SER A 82 0.64 24.80 -1.47
CA SER A 82 0.58 25.04 -2.92
C SER A 82 -0.74 25.69 -3.39
N ASN A 83 -1.35 26.54 -2.55
CA ASN A 83 -2.52 27.38 -2.92
C ASN A 83 -2.13 28.86 -2.95
#